data_AF-A0A4R0RYQ7-F1
#
_entry.id   AF-A0A4R0RYQ7-F1
#
_cell.length_a   1.000
_cell.length_b   1.000
_cell.length_c   1.000
_cell.angle_alpha   90.00
_cell.angle_beta   90.00
_cell.angle_gamma   90.00
#
_symmetry.space_group_name_H-M   'P 1'
#
loop_
_entity.id
_entity.type
_entity.pdbx_description
1 polymer ?
#
loop_
_entity_poly.entity_id
_entity_poly.type
_entity_poly.pdbx_seq_one_letter_code
_entity_poly.pdbx_strand_id
1 'polypeptide(L)'
;MTEIVTMKLGPRRELGWVEDLPEGGTRHLVGWDPKMEGDFEEIWRSGNSWWRLEPGRAVRCDFGLVLTPDNVVACVAKINGIIKRDDMRMGFIGEPIHGDYDNWIGKILERNDSKNPIAYFDERAILPPNKVTKDTEKLNL
;
A
#
# COMPACT_ATOMS: atom_id res chain seq x y z
N MET A 1 -11.54 -12.28 -10.01
CA MET A 1 -11.49 -12.17 -8.54
C MET A 1 -10.46 -11.10 -8.27
N THR A 2 -10.92 -10.01 -7.67
CA THR A 2 -10.10 -8.81 -7.46
C THR A 2 -9.11 -9.09 -6.34
N GLU A 3 -7.84 -8.79 -6.58
CA GLU A 3 -6.81 -8.88 -5.55
C GLU A 3 -6.60 -7.52 -4.91
N ILE A 4 -6.19 -7.54 -3.64
CA ILE A 4 -5.74 -6.37 -2.90
C ILE A 4 -4.27 -6.57 -2.60
N VAL A 5 -3.43 -5.60 -2.96
CA VAL A 5 -2.01 -5.61 -2.59
C VAL A 5 -1.78 -4.77 -1.34
N THR A 6 -1.01 -5.30 -0.40
CA THR A 6 -0.54 -4.53 0.76
C THR A 6 0.93 -4.15 0.57
N MET A 7 1.27 -2.91 0.86
CA MET A 7 2.64 -2.38 0.86
C MET A 7 3.01 -1.95 2.28
N LYS A 8 3.71 -2.82 3.00
CA LYS A 8 4.17 -2.52 4.35
C LYS A 8 5.43 -1.67 4.31
N LEU A 9 5.33 -0.45 4.84
CA LEU A 9 6.45 0.45 4.98
C LEU A 9 7.35 0.02 6.16
N GLY A 10 8.65 0.14 5.95
CA GLY A 10 9.62 0.14 7.05
C GLY A 10 9.75 1.53 7.69
N PRO A 11 10.60 1.69 8.71
CA PRO A 11 10.89 3.01 9.29
C PRO A 11 11.40 4.01 8.25
N ARG A 12 11.07 5.29 8.41
CA ARG A 12 11.54 6.34 7.50
C ARG A 12 13.07 6.43 7.50
N ARG A 13 13.65 6.56 6.31
CA ARG A 13 15.08 6.74 6.09
C ARG A 13 15.38 7.53 4.84
N GLU A 14 16.52 8.21 4.83
CA GLU A 14 17.12 8.77 3.63
C GLU A 14 17.72 7.68 2.76
N LEU A 15 17.60 7.84 1.44
CA LEU A 15 18.22 6.96 0.46
C LEU A 15 19.71 7.31 0.27
N GLY A 16 20.06 8.60 0.31
CA GLY A 16 21.40 9.08 -0.08
C GLY A 16 21.57 9.26 -1.60
N TRP A 17 20.50 9.09 -2.37
CA TRP A 17 20.41 9.40 -3.81
C TRP A 17 19.01 9.91 -4.15
N VAL A 18 18.81 10.37 -5.39
CA VAL A 18 17.51 10.75 -5.96
C VAL A 18 16.88 9.50 -6.59
N GLU A 19 15.69 9.10 -6.16
CA GLU A 19 14.96 7.96 -6.72
C GLU A 19 13.74 8.46 -7.51
N ASP A 20 13.61 8.02 -8.77
CA ASP A 20 12.42 8.29 -9.57
C ASP A 20 11.19 7.56 -9.03
N LEU A 21 10.03 8.19 -9.11
CA LEU A 21 8.75 7.60 -8.74
C LEU A 21 8.05 6.95 -9.95
N PRO A 22 7.29 5.87 -9.74
CA PRO A 22 6.48 5.22 -10.79
C PRO A 22 5.50 6.13 -11.52
N GLU A 23 4.93 7.11 -10.84
CA GLU A 23 3.99 8.09 -11.39
C GLU A 23 4.65 9.39 -11.89
N GLY A 24 6.00 9.43 -11.90
CA GLY A 24 6.78 10.61 -12.23
C GLY A 24 7.13 11.46 -11.00
N GLY A 25 8.19 12.25 -11.16
CA GLY A 25 8.82 12.96 -10.04
C GLY A 25 9.86 12.12 -9.31
N THR A 26 10.40 12.66 -8.23
CA THR A 26 11.55 12.10 -7.52
C THR A 26 11.38 12.15 -6.00
N ARG A 27 12.11 11.30 -5.29
CA ARG A 27 12.19 11.31 -3.83
C ARG A 27 13.61 11.05 -3.32
N HIS A 28 13.84 11.43 -2.06
CA HIS A 28 15.08 11.15 -1.33
C HIS A 28 14.85 10.37 -0.03
N LEU A 29 13.59 10.24 0.38
CA LEU A 29 13.14 9.61 1.62
C LEU A 29 12.18 8.48 1.27
N VAL A 30 12.22 7.39 2.05
CA VAL A 30 11.28 6.28 1.97
C VAL A 30 10.91 5.80 3.37
N GLY A 31 9.76 5.14 3.48
CA GLY A 31 9.30 4.55 4.74
C GLY A 31 8.33 5.44 5.51
N TRP A 32 7.82 4.88 6.60
CA TRP A 32 6.78 5.45 7.45
C TRP A 32 7.36 6.44 8.47
N ASP A 33 6.73 7.61 8.56
CA ASP A 33 6.90 8.59 9.64
C ASP A 33 5.52 8.98 10.14
N PRO A 34 5.21 8.84 11.44
CA PRO A 34 3.90 9.24 11.98
C PRO A 34 3.45 10.66 11.62
N LYS A 35 4.37 11.57 11.28
CA LYS A 35 4.03 12.94 10.84
C LYS A 35 3.33 13.01 9.49
N MET A 36 3.39 11.94 8.69
CA MET A 36 2.69 11.86 7.40
C MET A 36 1.22 11.42 7.54
N GLU A 37 0.78 11.11 8.76
CA GLU A 37 -0.60 10.68 9.01
C GLU A 37 -1.60 11.74 8.52
N GLY A 38 -2.56 11.30 7.72
CA GLY A 38 -3.53 12.18 7.05
C GLY A 38 -3.05 12.78 5.72
N ASP A 39 -1.75 12.71 5.40
CA ASP A 39 -1.23 13.05 4.06
C ASP A 39 -1.20 11.79 3.18
N PHE A 40 -2.37 11.44 2.64
CA PHE A 40 -2.54 10.20 1.88
C PHE A 40 -1.71 10.18 0.58
N GLU A 41 -1.42 11.34 -0.01
CA GLU A 41 -0.57 11.46 -1.20
C GLU A 41 0.89 11.12 -0.85
N GLU A 42 1.42 11.66 0.25
CA GLU A 42 2.77 11.30 0.72
C GLU A 42 2.86 9.81 1.11
N ILE A 43 1.82 9.28 1.77
CA ILE A 43 1.74 7.85 2.14
C ILE A 43 1.74 6.97 0.89
N TRP A 44 0.92 7.32 -0.11
CA TRP A 44 0.88 6.58 -1.37
C TRP A 44 2.22 6.62 -2.10
N ARG A 45 2.84 7.80 -2.25
CA ARG A 45 4.20 7.96 -2.84
C ARG A 45 5.29 7.20 -2.11
N SER A 46 5.12 6.98 -0.81
CA SER A 46 6.03 6.16 -0.02
C SER A 46 5.82 4.66 -0.30
N GLY A 47 4.58 4.25 -0.54
CA GLY A 47 4.15 2.86 -0.76
C GLY A 47 4.24 2.38 -2.20
N ASN A 48 3.94 3.21 -3.19
CA ASN A 48 3.80 2.87 -4.62
C ASN A 48 5.14 2.59 -5.33
N SER A 49 6.16 2.19 -4.56
CA SER A 49 7.58 2.09 -4.88
C SER A 49 7.97 0.93 -5.82
N TRP A 50 9.26 0.85 -6.16
CA TRP A 50 9.88 -0.22 -6.93
C TRP A 50 10.07 -1.50 -6.11
N TRP A 51 9.10 -2.39 -6.22
CA TRP A 51 9.04 -3.66 -5.50
C TRP A 51 9.40 -4.85 -6.39
N ARG A 52 9.82 -5.95 -5.77
CA ARG A 52 9.81 -7.27 -6.42
C ARG A 52 8.41 -7.85 -6.29
N LEU A 53 7.63 -7.75 -7.36
CA LEU A 53 6.25 -8.20 -7.42
C LEU A 53 6.13 -9.57 -8.11
N GLU A 54 4.99 -10.24 -7.91
CA GLU A 54 4.55 -11.32 -8.78
C GLU A 54 3.68 -10.67 -9.86
N PRO A 55 4.13 -10.63 -11.14
CA PRO A 55 3.49 -9.79 -12.15
C PRO A 55 2.03 -10.17 -12.42
N GLY A 56 1.71 -11.47 -12.40
CA GLY A 56 0.35 -11.95 -12.68
C GLY A 56 -0.66 -11.46 -11.65
N ARG A 57 -0.30 -11.50 -10.36
CA ARG A 57 -1.10 -11.03 -9.23
C ARG A 57 -1.20 -9.51 -9.20
N ALA A 58 -0.07 -8.83 -9.42
CA ALA A 58 -0.04 -7.38 -9.40
C ALA A 58 -1.03 -6.79 -10.41
N VAL A 59 -1.07 -7.31 -11.65
CA VAL A 59 -2.00 -6.83 -12.70
C VAL A 59 -3.48 -7.05 -12.36
N ARG A 60 -3.81 -7.95 -11.43
CA ARG A 60 -5.19 -8.19 -10.97
C ARG A 60 -5.58 -7.36 -9.73
N CYS A 61 -4.68 -6.53 -9.23
CA CYS A 61 -4.96 -5.71 -8.06
C CYS A 61 -5.73 -4.45 -8.46
N ASP A 62 -6.96 -4.30 -7.96
CA ASP A 62 -7.73 -3.06 -8.14
C ASP A 62 -7.41 -2.04 -7.04
N PHE A 63 -6.98 -2.53 -5.85
CA PHE A 63 -6.69 -1.71 -4.69
C PHE A 63 -5.32 -1.99 -4.09
N GLY A 64 -4.68 -0.93 -3.62
CA GLY A 64 -3.45 -0.94 -2.85
C GLY A 64 -3.67 -0.39 -1.44
N LEU A 65 -3.25 -1.14 -0.43
CA LEU A 65 -3.24 -0.70 0.97
C LEU A 65 -1.81 -0.43 1.40
N VAL A 66 -1.50 0.80 1.79
CA VAL A 66 -0.21 1.11 2.41
C VAL A 66 -0.35 0.89 3.91
N LEU A 67 0.57 0.11 4.47
CA LEU A 67 0.56 -0.25 5.88
C LEU A 67 1.75 0.37 6.62
N THR A 68 1.51 0.77 7.87
CA THR A 68 2.56 1.13 8.80
C THR A 68 3.43 -0.10 9.16
N PRO A 69 4.58 0.09 9.83
CA PRO A 69 5.38 -1.01 10.37
C PRO A 69 4.60 -1.95 11.32
N ASP A 70 3.48 -1.50 11.88
CA ASP A 70 2.64 -2.25 12.81
C ASP A 70 1.41 -2.88 12.14
N ASN A 71 1.39 -2.96 10.80
CA ASN A 71 0.28 -3.49 9.99
C ASN A 71 -1.02 -2.68 10.09
N VAL A 72 -0.94 -1.40 10.47
CA VAL A 72 -2.09 -0.50 10.47
C VAL A 72 -2.26 0.08 9.06
N VAL A 73 -3.48 0.10 8.53
CA VAL A 73 -3.78 0.71 7.24
C VAL A 73 -3.66 2.23 7.35
N ALA A 74 -2.74 2.81 6.59
CA ALA A 74 -2.48 4.25 6.58
C ALA A 74 -3.03 4.95 5.33
N CYS A 75 -3.16 4.22 4.22
CA CYS A 75 -3.73 4.74 2.97
C CYS A 75 -4.36 3.60 2.18
N VAL A 76 -5.48 3.90 1.52
CA VAL A 76 -6.10 3.04 0.50
C VAL A 76 -6.02 3.79 -0.82
N ALA A 77 -5.55 3.13 -1.86
CA ALA A 77 -5.43 3.69 -3.20
C ALA A 77 -6.07 2.78 -4.23
N LYS A 78 -6.64 3.40 -5.27
CA LYS A 78 -7.03 2.68 -6.48
C LYS A 78 -5.81 2.51 -7.37
N ILE A 79 -5.60 1.29 -7.86
CA ILE A 79 -4.51 1.00 -8.79
C ILE A 79 -5.05 1.15 -10.21
N ASN A 80 -4.41 2.01 -10.98
CA ASN A 80 -4.73 2.29 -12.38
C ASN A 80 -3.76 1.56 -13.34
N GLY A 81 -2.58 1.16 -12.87
CA GLY A 81 -1.62 0.43 -13.67
C GLY A 81 -0.37 0.03 -12.91
N ILE A 82 0.55 -0.62 -13.63
CA ILE A 82 1.86 -1.02 -13.14
C ILE A 82 2.89 -0.61 -14.17
N ILE A 83 4.02 -0.09 -13.68
CA ILE A 83 5.18 0.22 -14.50
C ILE A 83 6.35 -0.66 -14.09
N LYS A 84 7.08 -1.16 -15.08
CA LYS A 84 8.27 -1.98 -14.90
C LYS A 84 9.52 -1.13 -15.09
N ARG A 85 10.51 -1.34 -14.23
CA ARG A 85 11.87 -0.80 -14.33
C ARG A 85 12.84 -1.85 -14.87
N ASP A 86 13.98 -1.40 -15.38
CA ASP A 86 15.01 -2.25 -16.00
C ASP A 86 15.55 -3.34 -15.08
N ASP A 87 15.58 -3.11 -13.76
CA ASP A 87 16.02 -4.10 -12.75
C ASP A 87 14.93 -5.11 -12.36
N MET A 88 13.91 -5.27 -13.20
CA MET A 88 12.75 -6.15 -13.01
C MET A 88 11.85 -5.79 -11.83
N ARG A 89 12.11 -4.66 -11.15
CA ARG A 89 11.19 -4.13 -10.15
C ARG A 89 10.02 -3.43 -10.82
N MET A 90 8.93 -3.38 -10.10
CA MET A 90 7.67 -2.85 -10.58
C MET A 90 7.10 -1.89 -9.54
N GLY A 91 6.52 -0.80 -10.03
CA GLY A 91 5.81 0.20 -9.25
C GLY A 91 4.34 0.25 -9.62
N PHE A 92 3.51 0.66 -8.68
CA PHE A 92 2.08 0.84 -8.91
C PHE A 92 1.80 2.29 -9.32
N ILE A 93 0.96 2.47 -10.32
CA ILE A 93 0.42 3.76 -10.71
C ILE A 93 -1.02 3.78 -10.20
N GLY A 94 -1.38 4.83 -9.47
CA GLY A 94 -2.67 4.91 -8.78
C GLY A 94 -2.80 6.21 -8.01
N GLU A 95 -3.91 6.35 -7.30
CA GLU A 95 -4.21 7.53 -6.50
C GLU A 95 -4.95 7.12 -5.22
N PRO A 96 -4.72 7.81 -4.08
CA PRO A 96 -5.51 7.64 -2.87
C PRO A 96 -7.01 7.78 -3.16
N ILE A 97 -7.82 7.00 -2.46
CA ILE A 97 -9.28 7.07 -2.56
C ILE A 97 -9.91 7.30 -1.18
N HIS A 98 -11.05 7.99 -1.19
CA HIS A 98 -11.80 8.40 0.01
C HIS A 98 -13.23 7.87 -0.01
N GLY A 99 -13.98 8.13 1.07
CA GLY A 99 -15.37 7.73 1.25
C GLY A 99 -15.46 6.48 2.12
N ASP A 100 -16.18 5.45 1.68
CA ASP A 100 -16.38 4.24 2.49
C ASP A 100 -15.04 3.55 2.86
N TYR A 101 -14.01 3.67 2.01
CA TYR A 101 -12.67 3.12 2.26
C TYR A 101 -11.94 3.82 3.40
N ASP A 102 -12.34 5.02 3.81
CA ASP A 102 -11.79 5.70 4.98
C ASP A 102 -12.06 4.88 6.27
N ASN A 103 -13.08 4.02 6.27
CA ASN A 103 -13.36 3.11 7.39
C ASN A 103 -12.25 2.08 7.64
N TRP A 104 -11.43 1.77 6.62
CA TRP A 104 -10.27 0.88 6.76
C TRP A 104 -9.06 1.57 7.41
N ILE A 105 -8.98 2.90 7.34
CA ILE A 105 -7.85 3.66 7.90
C ILE A 105 -7.78 3.45 9.42
N GLY A 106 -6.58 3.22 9.93
CA GLY A 106 -6.34 2.95 11.35
C GLY A 106 -6.68 1.52 11.79
N LYS A 107 -7.22 0.66 10.91
CA LYS A 107 -7.49 -0.74 11.22
C LYS A 107 -6.26 -1.62 10.98
N ILE A 108 -6.18 -2.73 11.69
CA ILE A 108 -5.09 -3.70 11.54
C ILE A 108 -5.44 -4.67 10.41
N LEU A 109 -4.51 -4.87 9.47
CA LEU A 109 -4.58 -5.96 8.51
C LEU A 109 -3.41 -6.92 8.75
N GLU A 110 -3.69 -8.01 9.45
CA GLU A 110 -2.69 -9.02 9.77
C GLU A 110 -2.16 -9.68 8.49
N ARG A 111 -0.83 -9.76 8.43
CA ARG A 111 -0.09 -10.41 7.36
C ARG A 111 0.53 -11.67 7.92
N ASN A 112 0.79 -12.62 7.03
CA ASN A 112 1.64 -13.75 7.39
C ASN A 112 3.07 -13.28 7.76
N ASP A 113 3.87 -14.17 8.34
CA ASP A 113 5.26 -13.89 8.75
C ASP A 113 6.24 -13.69 7.57
N SER A 114 5.72 -13.37 6.38
CA SER A 114 6.53 -13.02 5.22
C SER A 114 7.34 -11.76 5.49
N LYS A 115 8.65 -11.88 5.25
CA LYS A 115 9.56 -10.72 5.26
C LYS A 115 9.39 -9.83 4.03
N ASN A 116 8.64 -10.25 3.01
CA ASN A 116 8.36 -9.41 1.86
C ASN A 116 7.42 -8.27 2.30
N PRO A 117 7.76 -6.99 2.08
CA PRO A 117 6.85 -5.88 2.35
C PRO A 117 5.57 -5.93 1.51
N ILE A 118 5.57 -6.72 0.43
CA ILE A 118 4.39 -6.97 -0.42
C ILE A 118 3.69 -8.26 -0.01
N ALA A 119 2.37 -8.17 0.16
CA ALA A 119 1.47 -9.32 0.24
C ALA A 119 0.21 -9.03 -0.59
N TYR A 120 -0.51 -10.09 -0.92
CA TYR A 120 -1.67 -10.04 -1.77
C TYR A 120 -2.79 -10.85 -1.13
N PHE A 121 -3.97 -10.27 -1.09
CA PHE A 121 -5.17 -10.84 -0.49
C PHE A 121 -6.25 -10.98 -1.54
N ASP A 122 -7.06 -12.03 -1.42
CA ASP A 122 -8.38 -12.05 -2.02
C ASP A 122 -9.21 -10.97 -1.31
N GLU A 123 -9.92 -10.12 -2.06
CA GLU A 123 -10.83 -9.12 -1.49
C GLU A 123 -11.81 -9.74 -0.47
N ARG A 124 -12.20 -11.01 -0.68
CA ARG A 124 -13.14 -11.75 0.18
C ARG A 124 -12.54 -12.19 1.51
N ALA A 125 -11.23 -12.07 1.68
CA ALA A 125 -10.54 -12.32 2.94
C ALA A 125 -10.48 -11.07 3.83
N ILE A 126 -11.01 -9.93 3.36
CA ILE A 126 -10.99 -8.65 4.04
C ILE A 126 -12.44 -8.16 4.19
N LEU A 127 -12.78 -7.66 5.37
CA LEU A 127 -14.08 -7.04 5.63
C LEU A 127 -14.32 -5.89 4.65
N PRO A 128 -15.44 -5.90 3.90
CA PRO A 128 -15.72 -4.80 2.97
C PRO A 128 -15.94 -3.49 3.74
N PRO A 129 -15.63 -2.32 3.15
CA PRO A 129 -15.58 -1.06 3.90
C PRO A 129 -16.91 -0.67 4.56
N ASN A 130 -18.04 -1.05 3.97
CA ASN A 130 -19.39 -0.81 4.49
C ASN A 130 -19.78 -1.71 5.68
N LYS A 131 -18.96 -2.70 6.04
CA LYS A 131 -19.14 -3.58 7.20
C LYS A 131 -18.19 -3.27 8.35
N VAL A 132 -17.30 -2.30 8.15
CA VAL A 132 -16.31 -1.91 9.16
C VAL A 132 -16.94 -0.84 10.04
N THR A 133 -16.89 -1.08 11.35
CA THR A 133 -17.45 -0.17 12.35
C THR A 133 -16.33 0.46 13.19
N LYS A 134 -16.70 1.35 14.11
CA LYS A 134 -15.75 1.93 15.06
C LYS A 134 -15.09 0.86 15.94
N ASP A 135 -15.85 -0.17 16.31
CA ASP A 135 -15.39 -1.26 17.18
C ASP A 135 -14.59 -2.34 16.43
N THR A 136 -14.61 -2.33 15.09
CA THR A 136 -13.75 -3.22 14.30
C THR A 136 -12.28 -2.85 14.53
N GLU A 137 -11.48 -3.77 15.04
CA GLU A 137 -10.03 -3.57 15.19
C GLU A 137 -9.25 -4.14 14.00
N LYS A 138 -9.64 -5.32 13.52
CA LYS A 138 -8.97 -6.07 12.44
C LYS A 138 -9.85 -6.19 11.21
N LEU A 139 -9.23 -6.15 10.03
CA LEU A 139 -9.94 -6.26 8.75
C LEU A 139 -10.00 -7.69 8.21
N ASN A 140 -9.10 -8.59 8.63
CA ASN A 140 -9.12 -9.98 8.19
C ASN A 140 -10.44 -10.66 8.62
N LEU A 141 -10.99 -11.50 7.74
CA LEU A 141 -12.16 -12.35 7.98
C LEU A 141 -11.79 -13.73 8.54
#